data_AF-A0A533XEH5-F1
#
_entry.id   AF-A0A533XEH5-F1
#
_cell.length_a   1.000
_cell.length_b   1.000
_cell.length_c   1.000
_cell.angle_alpha   90.00
_cell.angle_beta   90.00
_cell.angle_gamma   90.00
#
_symmetry.space_group_name_H-M   'P 1'
#
loop_
_entity.id
_entity.type
_entity.pdbx_description
1 polymer ?
#
loop_
_entity_poly.entity_id
_entity_poly.type
_entity_poly.pdbx_seq_one_letter_code
_entity_poly.pdbx_strand_id
1 'polypeptide(L)' 'SGLALNHVGIPTYLFTPVFAVGRAPGWLAHVLEQYGDNRIIRPRAEYLGSQGSKYVPIENRATSR' A
#
# COMPACT_ATOMS: atom_id res chain seq x y z
N SER A 1 -17.58 -13.12 6.39
CA SER A 1 -17.12 -12.23 7.47
C SER A 1 -18.04 -11.02 7.69
N GLY A 2 -18.59 -10.34 6.68
CA GLY A 2 -19.53 -9.21 6.91
C GLY A 2 -20.91 -9.60 7.48
N LEU A 3 -21.50 -10.71 7.03
CA LEU A 3 -22.81 -11.18 7.52
C LEU A 3 -22.79 -11.52 9.01
N ALA A 4 -21.75 -12.22 9.48
CA ALA A 4 -21.59 -12.58 10.88
C ALA A 4 -21.41 -11.34 11.78
N LEU A 5 -20.61 -10.35 11.33
CA LEU A 5 -20.42 -9.09 12.06
C LEU A 5 -21.73 -8.28 12.14
N ASN A 6 -22.55 -8.31 11.09
CA ASN A 6 -23.89 -7.71 11.11
C ASN A 6 -24.82 -8.42 12.11
N HIS A 7 -24.79 -9.76 12.16
CA HIS A 7 -25.62 -10.55 13.08
C HIS A 7 -25.26 -10.30 14.56
N VAL A 8 -24.01 -9.98 14.88
CA VAL A 8 -23.59 -9.60 16.23
C VAL A 8 -23.75 -8.09 16.52
N GLY A 9 -24.43 -7.35 15.64
CA GLY A 9 -24.81 -5.96 15.85
C GLY A 9 -23.68 -4.95 15.65
N ILE A 10 -22.58 -5.33 14.98
CA ILE A 10 -21.50 -4.39 14.68
C ILE A 10 -21.93 -3.50 13.51
N PRO A 11 -21.86 -2.16 13.63
CA PRO A 11 -22.10 -1.26 12.51
C PRO A 11 -21.14 -1.53 11.34
N THR A 12 -21.65 -1.51 10.11
CA THR A 12 -20.88 -1.85 8.90
C THR A 12 -19.59 -1.03 8.74
N TYR A 13 -19.60 0.24 9.16
CA TYR A 13 -18.41 1.11 9.11
C TYR A 13 -17.29 0.66 10.07
N LEU A 14 -17.58 -0.22 11.02
CA LEU A 14 -16.60 -0.82 11.94
C LEU A 14 -16.07 -2.18 11.46
N PHE A 15 -16.53 -2.72 10.33
CA PHE A 15 -16.05 -4.03 9.85
C PHE A 15 -14.56 -4.03 9.54
N THR A 16 -14.05 -2.98 8.89
CA THR A 16 -12.62 -2.86 8.56
C THR A 16 -11.75 -2.73 9.82
N PRO A 17 -12.10 -1.87 10.81
CA PRO A 17 -11.41 -1.86 12.11
C PRO A 17 -11.40 -3.22 12.82
N VAL A 18 -12.54 -3.93 12.88
CA VAL A 18 -12.63 -5.24 13.54
C VAL A 18 -11.75 -6.28 12.84
N PHE A 19 -11.72 -6.26 11.51
CA PHE A 19 -10.82 -7.09 10.74
C PHE A 19 -9.35 -6.79 11.05
N ALA A 20 -8.96 -5.50 11.12
CA ALA A 20 -7.59 -5.11 11.44
C ALA A 20 -7.17 -5.61 12.83
N VAL A 21 -8.03 -5.48 13.84
CA VAL A 21 -7.79 -6.03 15.19
C VAL A 21 -7.60 -7.55 15.14
N GLY A 22 -8.44 -8.27 14.39
CA GLY A 22 -8.30 -9.72 14.23
C GLY A 22 -7.03 -10.14 13.49
N ARG A 23 -6.48 -9.31 12.60
CA ARG A 23 -5.24 -9.61 11.85
C ARG A 23 -3.97 -9.15 12.54
N ALA A 24 -4.06 -8.20 13.48
CA ALA A 24 -2.94 -7.69 14.27
C ALA A 24 -1.99 -8.77 14.82
N PRO A 25 -2.45 -9.86 15.47
CA PRO A 25 -1.54 -10.90 15.96
C PRO A 25 -0.78 -11.62 14.84
N GLY A 26 -1.42 -11.85 13.68
CA GLY A 26 -0.76 -12.45 12.52
C GLY A 26 0.26 -11.51 11.87
N TRP A 27 -0.03 -10.20 11.82
CA TRP A 27 0.95 -9.21 11.37
C TRP A 27 2.15 -9.16 12.32
N LEU A 28 1.91 -9.19 13.64
CA LEU A 28 2.99 -9.22 14.62
C LEU A 28 3.85 -10.48 14.49
N ALA A 29 3.24 -11.65 14.28
CA ALA A 29 3.97 -12.89 14.05
C ALA A 29 4.93 -12.77 12.85
N HIS A 30 4.43 -12.30 11.69
CA HIS A 30 5.28 -12.10 10.51
C HIS A 30 6.36 -11.03 10.70
N VAL A 31 6.08 -9.98 11.47
CA VAL A 31 7.11 -8.97 11.81
C VAL A 31 8.23 -9.61 12.64
N LEU A 32 7.89 -10.44 13.62
CA LEU A 32 8.89 -11.16 14.42
C LEU A 32 9.68 -12.18 13.59
N GLU A 33 9.02 -12.92 12.70
CA GLU A 33 9.68 -13.81 11.74
C GLU A 33 10.68 -13.06 10.86
N GLN A 34 10.27 -11.91 10.31
CA GLN A 34 11.12 -11.03 9.53
C GLN A 34 12.30 -10.49 10.33
N TYR A 35 12.13 -10.17 11.62
CA TYR A 35 13.26 -9.77 12.47
C TYR A 35 14.24 -10.92 12.74
N GLY A 36 13.77 -12.17 12.74
CA GLY A 36 14.61 -13.36 12.90
C GLY A 36 15.55 -13.62 11.71
N ASP A 37 15.08 -13.37 10.48
CA ASP A 37 15.88 -13.45 9.24
C ASP A 37 15.79 -12.14 8.44
N ASN A 38 16.42 -11.10 8.99
CA ASN A 38 16.19 -9.70 8.66
C ASN A 38 16.75 -9.25 7.30
N ARG A 39 16.07 -9.66 6.22
CA ARG A 39 16.39 -9.24 4.85
C ARG A 39 15.43 -8.16 4.35
N ILE A 40 15.98 -6.97 4.06
CA ILE A 40 15.19 -5.87 3.50
C ILE A 40 14.57 -6.22 2.15
N ILE A 41 13.27 -5.96 2.02
CA ILE A 41 12.52 -6.11 0.77
C ILE A 41 12.80 -4.89 -0.11
N ARG A 42 13.46 -5.09 -1.26
CA ARG A 42 13.80 -4.03 -2.25
C ARG A 42 13.34 -4.44 -3.65
N PRO A 43 12.08 -4.18 -4.03
CA PRO A 43 11.61 -4.44 -5.37
C PRO A 43 12.31 -3.52 -6.37
N ARG A 44 12.50 -4.00 -7.60
CA ARG A 44 12.95 -3.18 -8.74
C ARG A 44 11.77 -3.01 -9.69
N ALA A 45 11.69 -1.84 -10.30
CA ALA A 45 10.76 -1.56 -11.38
C ALA A 45 11.53 -1.45 -12.69
N GLU A 46 10.91 -1.89 -13.77
CA GLU A 46 11.38 -1.65 -15.13
C GLU A 46 10.89 -0.27 -15.59
N TYR A 47 11.80 0.56 -16.12
CA TYR A 47 11.43 1.88 -16.62
C TYR A 47 11.02 1.79 -18.10
N LEU A 48 9.74 2.10 -18.37
CA LEU A 48 9.15 2.13 -19.70
C LEU A 48 8.87 3.56 -20.22
N GLY A 49 9.39 4.59 -19.55
CA GLY A 49 9.20 5.98 -19.94
C GLY A 49 10.11 6.43 -21.09
N SER A 50 9.89 7.64 -21.60
CA SER A 50 10.71 8.21 -22.66
C SER A 50 12.12 8.54 -22.18
N GLN A 51 13.12 8.00 -22.87
CA GLN A 51 14.52 8.25 -22.59
C GLN A 51 14.98 9.56 -23.24
N GLY A 52 15.98 10.23 -22.64
CA GLY A 52 16.67 11.36 -23.27
C GLY A 52 15.84 12.64 -23.40
N SER A 53 14.79 12.80 -22.58
CA SER A 53 14.02 14.05 -22.53
C SER A 53 14.95 15.21 -22.16
N LYS A 54 15.19 16.12 -23.11
CA LYS A 54 15.99 17.32 -22.85
C LYS A 54 15.17 18.29 -22.00
N TYR A 55 15.80 18.87 -21.00
CA TYR A 55 15.18 19.93 -20.22
C TYR A 55 14.84 21.12 -21.14
N VAL A 56 13.58 21.56 -21.09
CA VAL A 56 13.12 22.77 -21.78
C VAL A 56 12.92 23.85 -20.73
N PRO A 57 13.63 25.01 -20.82
CA PRO A 57 13.39 26.17 -19.97
C PRO A 57 11.91 26.57 -19.98
N ILE A 58 11.39 27.05 -18.85
CA ILE A 58 9.95 27.25 -18.65
C ILE A 58 9.35 28.19 -19.70
N GLU A 59 10.09 29.21 -20.09
CA GLU A 59 9.79 30.19 -21.12
C GLU A 59 9.63 29.59 -22.53
N ASN A 60 10.21 28.42 -22.77
CA ASN A 60 10.22 27.72 -24.06
C ASN A 60 9.31 26.48 -24.09
N ARG A 61 8.57 26.21 -23.00
CA ARG A 61 7.61 25.10 -22.97
C ARG A 61 6.36 25.52 -23.74
N ALA A 62 5.88 24.65 -24.62
CA ALA A 62 4.60 24.90 -25.30
C ALA A 62 3.49 24.97 -24.24
N THR A 63 2.87 26.15 -24.10
CA THR A 63 1.65 26.32 -23.32
C THR A 63 0.57 25.48 -23.98
N SER A 64 0.21 24.35 -23.38
CA SER A 64 -1.02 23.63 -23.73
C SER A 64 -2.17 24.63 -23.63
N ARG A 65 -2.75 24.99 -24.77
CA ARG A 65 -4.13 25.49 -24.82
C ARG A 65 -5.08 24.32 -24.68
#